data_AF-A0A2V6F630-F1
#
_entry.id   AF-A0A2V6F630-F1
#
_cell.length_a   1.000
_cell.length_b   1.000
_cell.length_c   1.000
_cell.angle_alpha   90.00
_cell.angle_beta   90.00
_cell.angle_gamma   90.00
#
_symmetry.space_group_name_H-M   'P 1'
#
loop_
_entity.id
_entity.type
_entity.pdbx_description
1 polymer ?
#
loop_
_entity_poly.entity_id
_entity_poly.type
_entity_poly.pdbx_seq_one_letter_code
_entity_poly.pdbx_strand_id
1 'polypeptide(L)'
;DLYVNALLDSRDPISSLEIIQNGRVTRAVSYSEWKRSGSLGTVRFNDSGWFLIRAIADVPGTFRFASTGPFYVEIGPAPRRVSKASAQFFLDWVRERVKQVRLDDPHQKDEVLQHHRAAERFWQEKVTEANAD
;
A
#
# COMPACT_ATOMS: atom_id res chain seq x y z
N ASP A 1 -12.82 13.51 8.87
CA ASP A 1 -11.77 14.30 8.20
C ASP A 1 -10.52 14.39 9.04
N LEU A 2 -9.36 14.23 8.42
CA LEU A 2 -8.05 14.35 9.04
C LEU A 2 -7.28 15.49 8.39
N TYR A 3 -6.80 16.44 9.18
CA TYR A 3 -5.92 17.50 8.69
C TYR A 3 -4.46 17.06 8.84
N VAL A 4 -3.69 17.13 7.76
CA VAL A 4 -2.34 16.54 7.71
C VAL A 4 -1.29 17.61 7.51
N ASN A 5 -0.42 17.73 8.52
CA ASN A 5 0.84 18.44 8.45
C ASN A 5 1.97 17.42 8.32
N ALA A 6 3.00 17.75 7.56
CA ALA A 6 4.17 16.91 7.39
C ALA A 6 5.44 17.73 7.57
N LEU A 7 6.47 17.12 8.16
CA LEU A 7 7.83 17.65 8.18
C LEU A 7 8.66 16.83 7.18
N LEU A 8 9.46 17.52 6.39
CA LEU A 8 10.32 16.91 5.38
C LEU A 8 11.70 17.56 5.44
N ASP A 9 12.72 16.72 5.60
CA ASP A 9 14.11 17.06 5.40
C ASP A 9 14.65 16.16 4.28
N SER A 10 15.38 16.75 3.33
CA SER A 10 15.88 16.05 2.16
C SER A 10 17.14 16.72 1.63
N ARG A 11 18.09 15.88 1.19
CA ARG A 11 19.25 16.31 0.40
C ARG A 11 18.94 16.38 -1.09
N ASP A 12 17.98 15.58 -1.55
CA ASP A 12 17.55 15.54 -2.94
C ASP A 12 16.46 16.61 -3.17
N PRO A 13 16.43 17.26 -4.35
CA PRO A 13 15.34 18.17 -4.70
C PRO A 13 14.02 17.40 -4.75
N ILE A 14 12.96 18.01 -4.21
CA ILE A 14 11.63 17.41 -4.12
C ILE A 14 10.71 18.10 -5.12
N SER A 15 10.01 17.32 -5.94
CA SER A 15 9.03 17.85 -6.91
C SER A 15 7.66 18.03 -6.26
N SER A 16 7.19 17.00 -5.55
CA SER A 16 5.86 17.00 -4.95
C SER A 16 5.77 16.11 -3.72
N LEU A 17 4.80 16.43 -2.87
CA LEU A 17 4.30 15.55 -1.82
C LEU A 17 2.89 15.08 -2.20
N GLU A 18 2.65 13.79 -2.11
CA GLU A 18 1.41 13.13 -2.48
C GLU A 18 0.74 12.51 -1.26
N ILE A 19 -0.58 12.64 -1.19
CA ILE A 19 -1.42 11.81 -0.32
C ILE A 19 -1.90 10.63 -1.16
N ILE A 20 -1.55 9.42 -0.73
CA ILE A 20 -2.05 8.18 -1.31
C ILE A 20 -3.07 7.60 -0.36
N GLN A 21 -4.29 7.39 -0.84
CA GLN A 21 -5.38 6.77 -0.08
C GLN A 21 -5.86 5.52 -0.80
N ASN A 22 -5.90 4.38 -0.09
CA ASN A 22 -6.32 3.09 -0.64
C ASN A 22 -5.67 2.77 -2.00
N GLY A 23 -4.38 3.07 -2.15
CA GLY A 23 -3.60 2.80 -3.36
C GLY A 23 -3.70 3.85 -4.48
N ARG A 24 -4.45 4.94 -4.30
CA ARG A 24 -4.62 6.01 -5.31
C ARG A 24 -4.07 7.34 -4.79
N VAL A 25 -3.38 8.09 -5.65
CA VAL A 25 -3.02 9.48 -5.33
C VAL A 25 -4.30 10.31 -5.33
N THR A 26 -4.72 10.79 -4.16
CA THR A 26 -5.91 11.64 -4.03
C THR A 26 -5.56 13.12 -4.02
N ARG A 27 -4.30 13.45 -3.74
CA ARG A 27 -3.77 14.81 -3.83
C ARG A 27 -2.27 14.80 -4.09
N ALA A 28 -1.82 15.71 -4.92
CA ALA A 28 -0.41 16.05 -5.10
C ALA A 28 -0.24 17.54 -4.83
N VAL A 29 0.72 17.90 -3.98
CA VAL A 29 1.08 19.27 -3.62
C VAL A 29 2.50 19.51 -4.09
N SER A 30 2.70 20.54 -4.92
CA SER A 30 4.05 20.90 -5.36
C SER A 30 4.93 21.27 -4.15
N TYR A 31 6.23 21.00 -4.21
CA TYR A 31 7.13 21.36 -3.12
C TYR A 31 7.10 22.87 -2.81
N SER A 32 6.97 23.72 -3.83
CA SER A 32 6.81 25.18 -3.66
C SER A 32 5.53 25.57 -2.92
N GLU A 33 4.43 24.85 -3.14
CA GLU A 33 3.17 25.10 -2.42
C GLU A 33 3.28 24.63 -0.97
N TRP A 34 3.76 23.40 -0.76
CA TRP A 34 3.95 22.84 0.59
C TRP A 34 4.93 23.68 1.42
N LYS A 35 6.03 24.18 0.84
CA LYS A 35 7.00 25.01 1.56
C LYS A 35 6.40 26.33 2.08
N ARG A 36 5.36 26.85 1.42
CA ARG A 36 4.64 28.06 1.87
C ARG A 36 3.60 27.77 2.94
N SER A 37 2.92 26.62 2.88
CA SER A 37 1.79 26.31 3.76
C SER A 37 2.12 25.34 4.91
N GLY A 38 3.17 24.54 4.77
CA GLY A 38 3.49 23.39 5.63
C GLY A 38 2.48 22.24 5.55
N SER A 39 1.45 22.36 4.70
CA SER A 39 0.24 21.54 4.76
C SER A 39 0.03 20.74 3.49
N LEU A 40 -0.50 19.54 3.66
CA LEU A 40 -1.01 18.70 2.57
C LEU A 40 -2.54 18.82 2.44
N GLY A 41 -3.16 19.61 3.31
CA GLY A 41 -4.60 19.79 3.42
C GLY A 41 -5.32 18.63 4.12
N THR A 42 -6.62 18.54 3.85
CA THR A 42 -7.51 17.57 4.50
C THR A 42 -7.59 16.26 3.72
N VAL A 43 -7.42 15.15 4.43
CA VAL A 43 -7.74 13.80 3.96
C VAL A 43 -9.15 13.44 4.43
N ARG A 44 -10.04 13.16 3.49
CA ARG A 44 -11.43 12.77 3.77
C ARG A 44 -11.57 11.25 3.73
N PHE A 45 -12.28 10.71 4.70
CA PHE A 45 -12.65 9.29 4.75
C PHE A 45 -14.15 9.20 4.95
N ASN A 46 -14.83 8.53 4.02
CA ASN A 46 -16.24 8.17 4.16
C ASN A 46 -16.38 6.78 4.80
N ASP A 47 -15.36 5.93 4.63
CA ASP A 47 -15.28 4.57 5.14
C ASP A 47 -13.88 4.31 5.70
N SER A 48 -13.74 3.25 6.50
CA SER A 48 -12.43 2.78 6.98
C SER A 48 -11.48 2.51 5.82
N GLY A 49 -10.19 2.77 6.00
CA GLY A 49 -9.20 2.56 4.96
C GLY A 49 -7.81 3.01 5.40
N TRP A 50 -6.88 3.14 4.46
CA TRP A 50 -5.55 3.61 4.77
C TRP A 50 -5.10 4.76 3.89
N PHE A 51 -4.14 5.53 4.40
CA PHE A 51 -3.40 6.49 3.62
C PHE A 51 -1.92 6.52 4.00
N LEU A 52 -1.09 7.04 3.10
CA LEU A 52 0.30 7.40 3.38
C LEU A 52 0.66 8.69 2.66
N ILE A 53 1.77 9.30 3.07
CA ILE A 53 2.34 10.47 2.40
C ILE A 53 3.59 10.03 1.66
N ARG A 54 3.75 10.45 0.40
CA ARG A 54 4.91 10.16 -0.44
C ARG A 54 5.53 11.45 -0.97
N ALA A 55 6.81 11.67 -0.70
CA ALA A 55 7.60 12.74 -1.30
C ALA A 55 8.36 12.20 -2.51
N ILE A 56 8.16 12.80 -3.69
CA ILE A 56 8.83 12.44 -4.94
C ILE A 56 10.08 13.31 -5.11
N ALA A 57 11.22 12.66 -5.33
CA ALA A 57 12.46 13.37 -5.62
C ALA A 57 12.63 13.59 -7.12
N ASP A 58 13.19 14.74 -7.49
CA ASP A 58 13.47 15.14 -8.87
C ASP A 58 14.95 14.89 -9.21
N VAL A 59 15.32 13.61 -9.28
CA VAL A 59 16.70 13.18 -9.57
C VAL A 59 16.74 12.51 -10.95
N PRO A 60 17.48 13.05 -11.93
CA PRO A 60 17.55 12.47 -13.27
C PRO A 60 18.06 11.03 -13.28
N GLY A 61 17.49 10.19 -14.15
CA GLY A 61 17.95 8.82 -14.39
C GLY A 61 17.56 7.80 -13.32
N THR A 62 16.73 8.17 -12.33
CA THR A 62 16.28 7.26 -11.27
C THR A 62 14.93 7.70 -10.72
N PHE A 63 14.08 6.74 -10.36
CA PHE A 63 12.84 7.03 -9.64
C PHE A 63 13.09 6.88 -8.14
N ARG A 64 13.12 8.01 -7.42
CA ARG A 64 13.34 8.04 -5.97
C ARG A 64 12.17 8.70 -5.26
N PHE A 65 11.77 8.11 -4.15
CA PHE A 65 10.78 8.68 -3.26
C PHE A 65 11.05 8.25 -1.82
N ALA A 66 10.54 9.02 -0.88
CA ALA A 66 10.38 8.63 0.50
C ALA A 66 8.89 8.60 0.83
N SER A 67 8.45 7.65 1.66
CA SER A 67 7.08 7.61 2.14
C SER A 67 7.03 7.36 3.63
N THR A 68 5.96 7.82 4.27
CA THR A 68 5.62 7.36 5.62
C THR A 68 5.25 5.88 5.58
N GLY A 69 5.15 5.28 6.78
CA GLY A 69 4.33 4.08 6.93
C GLY A 69 2.86 4.39 6.61
N PRO A 70 2.05 3.38 6.26
CA PRO A 70 0.62 3.56 6.10
C PRO A 70 -0.06 3.77 7.46
N PHE A 71 -1.00 4.70 7.50
CA PHE A 71 -1.92 4.90 8.62
C PHE A 71 -3.26 4.28 8.25
N TYR A 72 -3.79 3.43 9.11
CA TYR A 72 -5.12 2.87 8.95
C TYR A 72 -6.11 3.67 9.80
N VAL A 73 -7.19 4.12 9.17
CA VAL A 73 -8.28 4.89 9.77
C VAL A 73 -9.48 3.97 9.92
N GLU A 74 -9.92 3.77 11.16
CA GLU A 74 -11.12 3.01 11.51
C GLU A 74 -12.30 3.98 11.73
N ILE A 75 -13.40 3.77 11.00
CA ILE A 75 -14.64 4.54 11.12
C ILE A 75 -15.75 3.62 11.62
N GLY A 76 -16.23 3.89 12.83
CA GLY A 76 -17.34 3.18 13.44
C GLY A 76 -17.06 1.70 13.71
N PRO A 77 -18.10 0.90 13.98
CA PRO A 77 -17.97 -0.53 14.25
C PRO A 77 -17.88 -1.39 12.97
N ALA A 78 -17.77 -0.76 11.80
CA ALA A 78 -17.78 -1.47 10.53
C ALA A 78 -16.57 -2.41 10.42
N PRO A 79 -16.71 -3.58 9.75
CA PRO A 79 -15.59 -4.46 9.50
C PRO A 79 -14.43 -3.74 8.80
N ARG A 80 -13.19 -4.19 9.04
CA ARG A 80 -12.02 -3.65 8.36
C ARG A 80 -12.19 -3.74 6.84
N ARG A 81 -11.72 -2.72 6.13
CA ARG A 81 -11.75 -2.67 4.68
C ARG A 81 -10.84 -3.75 4.10
N VAL A 82 -11.38 -4.60 3.25
CA VAL A 82 -10.68 -5.64 2.51
C VAL A 82 -10.93 -5.41 1.02
N SER A 83 -9.90 -4.96 0.29
CA SER A 83 -9.98 -4.75 -1.16
C SER A 83 -9.89 -6.09 -1.91
N LYS A 84 -10.89 -6.33 -2.76
CA LYS A 84 -10.98 -7.51 -3.60
C LYS A 84 -9.84 -7.55 -4.62
N ALA A 85 -9.52 -6.43 -5.27
CA ALA A 85 -8.43 -6.40 -6.24
C ALA A 85 -7.08 -6.70 -5.58
N SER A 86 -6.85 -6.17 -4.37
CA SER A 86 -5.62 -6.44 -3.61
C SER A 86 -5.55 -7.89 -3.18
N ALA A 87 -6.62 -8.43 -2.59
CA ALA A 87 -6.67 -9.83 -2.15
C ALA A 87 -6.50 -10.80 -3.32
N GLN A 88 -7.14 -10.51 -4.46
CA GLN A 88 -7.02 -11.30 -5.69
C GLN A 88 -5.60 -11.26 -6.25
N PHE A 89 -4.96 -10.09 -6.27
CA PHE A 89 -3.56 -9.96 -6.69
C PHE A 89 -2.64 -10.88 -5.87
N PHE A 90 -2.75 -10.86 -4.53
CA PHE A 90 -1.92 -11.71 -3.68
C PHE A 90 -2.24 -13.21 -3.85
N LEU A 91 -3.51 -13.57 -4.03
CA LEU A 91 -3.91 -14.95 -4.33
C LEU A 91 -3.27 -15.45 -5.63
N ASP A 92 -3.37 -14.66 -6.71
CA ASP A 92 -2.80 -15.01 -8.00
C ASP A 92 -1.28 -15.08 -7.94
N TRP A 93 -0.64 -14.15 -7.22
CA TRP A 93 0.80 -14.17 -7.00
C TRP A 93 1.28 -15.41 -6.24
N VAL A 94 0.56 -15.85 -5.20
CA VAL A 94 0.88 -17.10 -4.50
C VAL A 94 0.76 -18.30 -5.44
N ARG A 95 -0.33 -18.38 -6.22
CA ARG A 95 -0.53 -19.45 -7.21
C ARG A 95 0.55 -19.47 -8.28
N GLU A 96 0.99 -18.29 -8.73
CA GLU A 96 2.11 -18.18 -9.66
C GLU A 96 3.40 -18.69 -9.02
N ARG A 97 3.69 -18.29 -7.77
CA ARG A 97 4.90 -18.70 -7.06
C ARG A 97 4.96 -20.20 -6.84
N VAL A 98 3.83 -20.85 -6.52
CA VAL A 98 3.74 -22.32 -6.38
C VAL A 98 4.22 -23.02 -7.66
N LYS A 99 3.83 -22.54 -8.84
CA LYS A 99 4.23 -23.12 -10.13
C LYS A 99 5.73 -23.01 -10.40
N GLN A 100 6.42 -22.07 -9.73
CA GLN A 100 7.84 -21.83 -9.89
C GLN A 100 8.72 -22.63 -8.92
N VAL A 101 8.14 -23.32 -7.92
CA VAL A 101 8.91 -24.12 -6.95
C VAL A 101 9.47 -25.37 -7.64
N ARG A 102 10.79 -25.38 -7.85
CA ARG A 102 11.56 -26.49 -8.41
C ARG A 102 12.54 -27.01 -7.36
N LEU A 103 12.20 -28.16 -6.77
CA LEU A 103 13.02 -28.90 -5.82
C LEU A 103 12.93 -30.37 -6.19
N ASP A 104 14.07 -31.04 -6.27
CA ASP A 104 14.18 -32.44 -6.70
C ASP A 104 13.80 -33.40 -5.57
N ASP A 105 14.13 -33.03 -4.32
CA ASP A 105 13.73 -33.77 -3.13
C ASP A 105 12.23 -33.56 -2.84
N PRO A 106 11.40 -34.61 -2.90
CA PRO A 106 9.97 -34.51 -2.64
C PRO A 106 9.63 -34.04 -1.22
N HIS A 107 10.44 -34.37 -0.22
CA HIS A 107 10.21 -33.99 1.17
C HIS A 107 10.43 -32.49 1.36
N GLN A 108 11.57 -31.98 0.89
CA GLN A 108 11.86 -30.54 0.92
C GLN A 108 10.84 -29.75 0.09
N LYS A 109 10.42 -30.30 -1.06
CA LYS A 109 9.37 -29.69 -1.87
C LYS A 109 8.06 -29.57 -1.12
N ASP A 110 7.63 -30.62 -0.43
CA ASP A 110 6.40 -30.60 0.36
C ASP A 110 6.49 -29.60 1.53
N GLU A 111 7.64 -29.57 2.22
CA GLU A 111 7.92 -28.61 3.29
C GLU A 111 7.79 -27.15 2.83
N VAL A 112 8.24 -26.81 1.64
CA VAL A 112 8.07 -25.46 1.08
C VAL A 112 6.63 -25.22 0.63
N LEU A 113 6.01 -26.19 -0.04
CA LEU A 113 4.66 -26.05 -0.58
C LEU A 113 3.58 -25.97 0.51
N GLN A 114 3.81 -26.47 1.73
CA GLN A 114 2.85 -26.34 2.82
C GLN A 114 2.57 -24.87 3.17
N HIS A 115 3.61 -24.02 3.15
CA HIS A 115 3.47 -22.59 3.46
C HIS A 115 2.73 -21.85 2.35
N HIS A 116 2.99 -22.21 1.09
CA HIS A 116 2.24 -21.67 -0.03
C HIS A 116 0.76 -22.08 0.01
N ARG A 117 0.45 -23.33 0.35
CA ARG A 117 -0.94 -23.79 0.51
C ARG A 117 -1.66 -23.05 1.64
N ALA A 118 -0.98 -22.75 2.74
CA ALA A 118 -1.54 -21.93 3.81
C ALA A 118 -1.81 -20.49 3.37
N ALA A 119 -0.86 -19.88 2.65
CA ALA A 119 -1.03 -18.54 2.09
C ALA A 119 -2.16 -18.48 1.05
N GLU A 120 -2.29 -19.50 0.19
CA GLU A 120 -3.37 -19.57 -0.80
C GLU A 120 -4.74 -19.61 -0.12
N ARG A 121 -4.92 -20.45 0.90
CA ARG A 121 -6.18 -20.48 1.68
C ARG A 121 -6.49 -19.13 2.32
N PHE A 122 -5.50 -18.53 2.98
CA PHE A 122 -5.66 -17.22 3.61
C PHE A 122 -6.11 -16.14 2.61
N TRP A 123 -5.47 -16.04 1.45
CA TRP A 123 -5.85 -15.04 0.45
C TRP A 123 -7.18 -15.36 -0.23
N GLN A 124 -7.51 -16.64 -0.41
CA GLN A 124 -8.81 -17.07 -0.93
C GLN A 124 -9.96 -16.71 0.04
N GLU A 125 -9.74 -16.84 1.35
CA GLU A 125 -10.65 -16.35 2.39
C GLU A 125 -10.80 -14.83 2.29
N LYS A 126 -9.70 -14.08 2.16
CA LYS A 126 -9.75 -12.62 2.01
C LYS A 126 -10.49 -12.15 0.75
N VAL A 127 -10.39 -12.89 -0.36
CA VAL A 127 -11.20 -12.61 -1.56
C VAL A 127 -12.68 -12.83 -1.29
N THR A 128 -13.03 -13.85 -0.52
CA THR A 128 -14.42 -14.16 -0.13
C THR A 128 -14.98 -13.11 0.84
N GLU A 129 -14.17 -12.66 1.80
CA GLU A 129 -14.52 -11.64 2.80
C GLU A 129 -14.46 -10.20 2.25
N ALA A 130 -14.00 -10.01 1.02
CA ALA A 130 -13.75 -8.69 0.46
C ALA A 130 -15.02 -7.81 0.48
N ASN A 131 -14.86 -6.58 0.98
CA ASN A 131 -15.94 -5.60 1.15
C ASN A 131 -15.66 -4.28 0.42
N ALA A 132 -14.57 -4.22 -0.35
CA ALA A 132 -14.17 -3.08 -1.16
C ALA A 132 -13.36 -3.53 -2.38
N ASP A 133 -12.90 -2.59 -3.22
CA ASP A 133 -12.18 -2.87 -4.48
C ASP A 133 -10.71 -2.49 -4.46
#